data_AF-A0A1W9S584-F1
#
_entry.id   AF-A0A1W9S584-F1
#
_cell.length_a   1.000
_cell.length_b   1.000
_cell.length_c   1.000
_cell.angle_alpha   90.00
_cell.angle_beta   90.00
_cell.angle_gamma   90.00
#
_symmetry.space_group_name_H-M   'P 1'
#
loop_
_entity.id
_entity.type
_entity.pdbx_description
1 polymer ?
#
loop_
_entity_poly.entity_id
_entity_poly.type
_entity_poly.pdbx_seq_one_letter_code
_entity_poly.pdbx_strand_id
1 'polypeptide(L)'
;MTNLKYLAKDLRMKPEVLLKESIEIFLKRNLKVIESELFLLPKKYGVSSVLEFDRMVQEGKFHEEDAFEDYFTFDNLEAERDLIISHMGKL
;
A
#
# COMPACT_ATOMS: atom_id res chain seq x y z
N MET A 1 3.16 23.15 -14.06
CA MET A 1 4.21 22.10 -14.12
C MET A 1 5.36 22.51 -13.20
N THR A 2 5.67 21.71 -12.18
CA THR A 2 6.88 21.90 -11.38
C THR A 2 8.09 21.63 -12.26
N ASN A 3 9.01 22.58 -12.38
CA ASN A 3 10.22 22.38 -13.16
C ASN A 3 11.27 21.70 -12.27
N LEU A 4 11.41 20.38 -12.41
CA LEU A 4 12.36 19.55 -11.66
C LEU A 4 13.80 20.10 -11.70
N LYS A 5 14.22 20.68 -12.84
CA LYS A 5 15.58 21.23 -12.98
C LYS A 5 15.78 22.48 -12.13
N TYR A 6 14.78 23.37 -12.04
CA TYR A 6 14.86 24.54 -11.17
C TYR A 6 14.88 24.13 -9.70
N LEU A 7 13.98 23.23 -9.30
CA LEU A 7 13.92 22.76 -7.91
C LEU A 7 15.20 22.03 -7.49
N ALA A 8 15.75 21.18 -8.36
CA ALA A 8 17.02 20.51 -8.12
C ALA A 8 18.17 21.51 -7.96
N LYS A 9 18.22 22.56 -8.78
CA LYS A 9 19.21 23.63 -8.66
C LYS A 9 19.10 24.36 -7.32
N ASP A 10 17.89 24.75 -6.91
CA ASP A 10 17.64 25.46 -5.65
C ASP A 10 18.00 24.59 -4.44
N LEU A 11 17.72 23.29 -4.51
CA LEU A 11 18.09 22.29 -3.50
C LEU A 11 19.56 21.86 -3.59
N ARG A 12 20.34 22.36 -4.56
CA ARG A 12 21.74 21.98 -4.82
C ARG A 12 21.92 20.48 -5.04
N MET A 13 20.99 19.87 -5.78
CA MET A 13 20.97 18.46 -6.13
C MET A 13 20.99 18.28 -7.66
N LYS A 14 21.41 17.11 -8.12
CA LYS A 14 21.18 16.70 -9.51
C LYS A 14 19.70 16.34 -9.69
N PRO A 15 19.05 16.69 -10.83
CA PRO A 15 17.65 16.34 -11.08
C PRO A 15 17.36 14.84 -10.93
N GLU A 16 18.30 13.99 -11.32
CA GLU A 16 18.16 12.53 -11.23
C GLU A 16 18.17 12.05 -9.77
N VAL A 17 18.97 12.69 -8.91
CA VAL A 17 19.02 12.40 -7.47
C VAL A 17 17.73 12.87 -6.80
N LEU A 18 17.29 14.10 -7.10
CA LEU A 18 16.02 14.62 -6.59
C LEU A 18 14.85 13.72 -7.00
N LEU A 19 14.83 13.25 -8.26
CA LEU A 19 13.79 12.35 -8.74
C LEU A 19 13.83 11.00 -8.01
N LYS A 20 15.01 10.38 -7.89
CA LYS A 20 15.17 9.09 -7.19
C LYS A 20 14.70 9.19 -5.73
N GLU A 21 15.19 10.17 -4.99
CA GLU A 21 14.83 10.36 -3.58
C GLU A 21 13.33 10.67 -3.42
N SER A 22 12.76 11.46 -4.33
CA SER A 22 11.32 11.77 -4.31
C SER A 22 10.47 10.52 -4.54
N ILE A 23 10.85 9.66 -5.49
CA ILE A 23 10.16 8.40 -5.75
C ILE A 23 10.27 7.48 -4.54
N GLU A 24 11.47 7.34 -3.95
CA GLU A 24 11.68 6.49 -2.78
C GLU A 24 10.84 6.95 -1.58
N ILE A 25 10.81 8.26 -1.30
CA ILE A 25 9.99 8.83 -0.23
C ILE A 25 8.50 8.63 -0.51
N PHE A 26 8.07 8.84 -1.75
CA PHE A 26 6.68 8.63 -2.16
C PHE A 26 6.23 7.18 -1.95
N LEU A 27 7.00 6.21 -2.43
CA LEU A 27 6.68 4.79 -2.27
C LEU A 27 6.69 4.36 -0.80
N LYS A 28 7.67 4.80 0.00
CA LYS A 28 7.72 4.53 1.44
C LYS A 28 6.51 5.10 2.17
N ARG A 29 6.05 6.29 1.79
CA ARG A 29 4.86 6.91 2.39
C ARG A 29 3.61 6.11 2.05
N ASN A 30 3.42 5.72 0.80
CA ASN A 30 2.27 4.94 0.37
C ASN A 30 2.26 3.55 1.04
N LEU A 31 3.41 2.89 1.11
CA LEU A 31 3.56 1.61 1.81
C LEU A 31 3.08 1.70 3.26
N LYS A 32 3.49 2.74 4.00
CA LYS A 32 3.04 2.94 5.39
C LYS A 32 1.53 3.13 5.53
N VAL A 33 0.89 3.79 4.56
CA VAL A 33 -0.57 3.96 4.57
C VAL A 33 -1.24 2.61 4.37
N ILE A 34 -0.83 1.87 3.35
CA ILE A 34 -1.35 0.53 3.05
C ILE A 34 -1.14 -0.42 4.23
N GLU A 35 0.06 -0.45 4.81
CA GLU A 35 0.36 -1.27 6.01
C GLU A 35 -0.51 -0.89 7.21
N SER A 36 -0.85 0.39 7.37
CA SER A 36 -1.73 0.85 8.44
C SER A 36 -3.17 0.38 8.22
N GLU A 37 -3.66 0.41 6.99
CA GLU A 37 -4.99 -0.10 6.63
C GLU A 37 -5.06 -1.62 6.77
N LEU A 38 -4.04 -2.34 6.28
CA LEU A 38 -3.86 -3.78 6.47
C LEU A 38 -3.72 -4.18 7.94
N PHE A 39 -3.33 -3.27 8.83
CA PHE A 39 -3.30 -3.54 10.27
C PHE A 39 -4.66 -3.34 10.95
N LEU A 40 -5.51 -2.47 10.41
CA LEU A 40 -6.79 -2.09 11.02
C LEU A 40 -7.95 -2.93 10.48
N LEU A 41 -8.02 -3.13 9.17
CA LEU A 41 -9.10 -3.85 8.49
C LEU A 41 -9.29 -5.28 9.03
N PRO A 42 -8.25 -6.09 9.27
CA PRO A 42 -8.43 -7.46 9.74
C PRO A 42 -8.94 -7.53 11.18
N LYS A 43 -8.65 -6.50 11.98
CA LYS A 43 -9.13 -6.41 13.38
C LYS A 43 -10.64 -6.28 13.47
N LYS A 44 -11.30 -5.70 12.46
CA LYS A 44 -12.77 -5.66 12.39
C LYS A 44 -13.38 -7.06 12.37
N TYR A 45 -12.66 -8.02 11.78
CA TYR A 45 -13.09 -9.41 11.60
C TYR A 45 -12.37 -10.40 12.53
N GLY A 46 -11.40 -9.93 13.32
CA GLY A 46 -10.60 -10.80 14.19
C GLY A 46 -9.67 -11.76 13.43
N VAL A 47 -9.27 -11.39 12.20
CA VAL A 47 -8.39 -12.18 11.32
C VAL A 47 -7.03 -11.51 11.14
N SER A 48 -6.07 -12.24 10.60
CA SER A 48 -4.69 -11.80 10.39
C SER A 48 -4.26 -11.73 8.92
N SER A 49 -5.06 -12.29 8.00
CA SER A 49 -4.79 -12.31 6.55
C SER A 49 -6.09 -12.39 5.74
N VAL A 50 -6.01 -12.04 4.45
CA VAL A 50 -7.15 -12.19 3.52
C VAL A 50 -7.57 -13.66 3.35
N LEU A 51 -6.60 -14.58 3.39
CA LEU A 51 -6.86 -16.03 3.32
C LEU A 51 -7.62 -16.52 4.56
N GLU A 52 -7.27 -16.02 5.74
CA GLU A 52 -8.03 -16.31 6.94
C GLU A 52 -9.44 -15.72 6.86
N PHE A 53 -9.57 -14.50 6.31
CA PHE A 53 -10.87 -13.87 6.12
C PHE A 53 -11.78 -14.66 5.18
N ASP A 54 -11.27 -15.07 4.01
CA ASP A 54 -11.98 -15.93 3.05
C ASP A 54 -12.48 -17.22 3.73
N ARG A 55 -11.63 -17.86 4.53
CA ARG A 55 -12.01 -19.06 5.28
C ARG A 55 -13.16 -18.81 6.24
N MET A 56 -13.17 -17.67 6.95
CA MET A 56 -14.24 -17.32 7.89
C MET A 56 -15.56 -17.02 7.17
N VAL A 57 -15.51 -16.41 5.98
CA VAL A 57 -16.69 -16.21 5.12
C VAL A 57 -17.23 -17.56 4.64
N GLN A 58 -16.37 -18.45 4.16
CA GLN A 58 -16.75 -19.82 3.72
C GLN A 58 -17.32 -20.68 4.86
N GLU A 59 -16.80 -20.52 6.08
CA GLU A 59 -17.32 -21.16 7.30
C GLU A 59 -18.67 -20.56 7.75
N GLY A 60 -19.17 -19.51 7.09
CA GLY A 60 -20.44 -18.85 7.40
C GLY A 60 -20.40 -17.97 8.64
N LYS A 61 -19.20 -17.59 9.14
CA LYS A 61 -19.07 -16.69 10.30
C LYS A 61 -19.37 -15.23 9.96
N PHE A 62 -19.23 -14.86 8.69
CA PHE A 62 -19.63 -13.55 8.17
C PHE A 62 -20.56 -13.75 6.98
N HIS A 63 -21.62 -12.94 6.91
CA HIS A 63 -22.46 -12.91 5.72
C HIS A 63 -21.69 -12.22 4.58
N GLU A 64 -21.73 -12.83 3.41
CA GLU A 64 -21.01 -12.36 2.22
C GLU A 64 -21.36 -10.90 1.87
N GLU A 65 -22.64 -10.53 1.98
CA GLU A 65 -23.12 -9.15 1.75
C GLU A 65 -22.47 -8.11 2.68
N ASP A 66 -22.10 -8.50 3.90
CA ASP A 66 -21.47 -7.61 4.90
C ASP A 66 -19.93 -7.62 4.85
N ALA A 67 -19.35 -8.62 4.18
CA ALA A 67 -17.91 -8.88 4.18
C ALA A 67 -17.24 -8.64 2.82
N PHE A 68 -18.02 -8.61 1.73
CA PHE A 68 -17.51 -8.54 0.36
C PHE A 68 -16.65 -7.29 0.12
N GLU A 69 -17.16 -6.08 0.40
CA GLU A 69 -16.40 -4.84 0.15
C GLU A 69 -15.06 -4.81 0.89
N ASP A 70 -15.06 -5.26 2.15
CA ASP A 70 -13.86 -5.31 2.96
C ASP A 70 -12.89 -6.40 2.49
N TYR A 71 -13.39 -7.54 1.99
CA TYR A 71 -12.57 -8.57 1.38
C TYR A 71 -11.84 -8.03 0.14
N PHE A 72 -12.55 -7.38 -0.79
CA PHE A 72 -11.94 -6.78 -1.97
C PHE A 72 -10.96 -5.68 -1.59
N THR A 73 -11.27 -4.89 -0.57
CA THR A 73 -10.37 -3.87 -0.05
C THR A 73 -9.08 -4.52 0.47
N PHE A 74 -9.20 -5.60 1.23
CA PHE A 74 -8.04 -6.31 1.78
C PHE A 74 -7.16 -6.90 0.67
N ASP A 75 -7.75 -7.61 -0.30
CA ASP A 75 -7.03 -8.20 -1.43
C ASP A 75 -6.28 -7.13 -2.26
N ASN A 76 -6.95 -6.03 -2.56
CA ASN A 76 -6.35 -4.90 -3.29
C ASN A 76 -5.17 -4.29 -2.52
N LEU A 77 -5.30 -4.12 -1.20
CA LEU A 77 -4.24 -3.56 -0.36
C LEU A 77 -3.03 -4.51 -0.29
N GLU A 78 -3.23 -5.82 -0.21
CA GLU A 78 -2.13 -6.79 -0.25
C GLU A 78 -1.40 -6.76 -1.60
N ALA A 79 -2.15 -6.74 -2.71
CA ALA A 79 -1.59 -6.64 -4.05
C ALA A 79 -0.79 -5.32 -4.25
N GLU A 80 -1.31 -4.19 -3.78
CA GLU A 80 -0.62 -2.89 -3.89
C GLU A 80 0.64 -2.84 -3.03
N ARG A 81 0.59 -3.36 -1.79
CA ARG A 81 1.77 -3.51 -0.92
C ARG A 81 2.87 -4.28 -1.62
N ASP A 82 2.54 -5.46 -2.17
CA ASP A 82 3.50 -6.36 -2.80
C ASP A 82 4.09 -5.73 -4.07
N LEU A 83 3.26 -5.00 -4.84
CA LEU A 83 3.72 -4.21 -5.99
C LEU A 83 4.75 -3.16 -5.57
N ILE A 84 4.47 -2.36 -4.53
CA ILE A 84 5.38 -1.33 -4.03
C ILE A 84 6.70 -1.94 -3.55
N ILE A 85 6.64 -3.01 -2.75
CA ILE A 85 7.84 -3.72 -2.25
C ILE A 85 8.69 -4.22 -3.41
N SER A 86 8.07 -4.80 -4.45
CA SER A 86 8.79 -5.32 -5.61
C SER A 86 9.53 -4.24 -6.42
N HIS A 87 9.06 -2.99 -6.38
CA HIS A 87 9.69 -1.85 -7.06
C HIS A 87 10.72 -1.17 -6.19
N MET A 88 10.50 -1.08 -4.88
CA MET A 88 11.46 -0.50 -3.94
C MET A 88 12.80 -1.25 -3.96
N GLY A 89 12.80 -2.57 -4.15
CA GLY A 89 14.03 -3.36 -4.31
C GLY A 89 14.81 -3.12 -5.61
N LYS A 90 14.26 -2.34 -6.55
CA LYS A 90 14.81 -2.10 -7.89
C LYS A 90 15.25 -0.64 -8.11
N LEU A 91 15.04 0.25 -7.13
CA LEU A 91 15.39 1.68 -7.19
C LEU A 91 16.86 1.95 -6.84
#